data_AF-A0A9D4ULE3-F1
#
_entry.id   AF-A0A9D4ULE3-F1
#
_cell.length_a   1.000
_cell.length_b   1.000
_cell.length_c   1.000
_cell.angle_alpha   90.00
_cell.angle_beta   90.00
_cell.angle_gamma   90.00
#
_symmetry.space_group_name_H-M   'P 1'
#
loop_
_entity.id
_entity.type
_entity.pdbx_description
1 polymer ?
#
loop_
_entity_poly.entity_id
_entity_poly.type
_entity_poly.pdbx_seq_one_letter_code
_entity_poly.pdbx_strand_id
1 'polypeptide(L)'
;MIFLYMCYNYLTQRFQRPCVIDLKMGVHTWYPGASEQYIAKCMEKDAETTSKDLGFRVSGLQVFDASSGKTWKPARVWCKMLDVDATKTLLKQFVSSNPRDDKSLDCAHASVVYGFTDGIINQLSELRSWFSMQESYHFFSSSILLMYESDCHTHGSRVNTQGTVKLVDFPHVLTGQGSIDDNFLKGLDTLIGILCEIAGQS
;
A
#
# COMPACT_ATOMS: atom_id res chain seq x y z
N MET A 1 -16.24 -6.77 -5.21
CA MET A 1 -16.42 -6.01 -3.95
C MET A 1 -16.46 -6.91 -2.70
N ILE A 2 -16.93 -8.16 -2.81
CA ILE A 2 -16.94 -9.15 -1.71
C ILE A 2 -15.52 -9.71 -1.43
N PHE A 3 -14.72 -9.94 -2.47
CA PHE A 3 -13.36 -10.51 -2.33
C PHE A 3 -12.38 -9.63 -1.53
N LEU A 4 -12.33 -8.31 -1.76
CA LEU A 4 -11.43 -7.42 -1.00
C LEU A 4 -11.80 -7.37 0.49
N TYR A 5 -13.10 -7.39 0.83
CA TYR A 5 -13.56 -7.37 2.22
C TYR A 5 -13.35 -8.73 2.92
N MET A 6 -13.55 -9.84 2.20
CA MET A 6 -13.22 -11.19 2.70
C MET A 6 -11.72 -11.37 2.92
N CYS A 7 -10.89 -10.97 1.95
CA CYS A 7 -9.43 -11.01 2.10
C CYS A 7 -8.99 -10.10 3.25
N TYR A 8 -9.53 -8.89 3.36
CA TYR A 8 -9.23 -7.99 4.46
C TYR A 8 -9.55 -8.61 5.83
N ASN A 9 -10.76 -9.14 6.03
CA ASN A 9 -11.15 -9.75 7.29
C ASN A 9 -10.32 -10.99 7.61
N TYR A 10 -10.03 -11.83 6.61
CA TYR A 10 -9.18 -13.01 6.81
C TYR A 10 -7.73 -12.64 7.15
N LEU A 11 -7.17 -11.64 6.46
CA LEU A 11 -5.79 -11.19 6.68
C LEU A 11 -5.63 -10.45 8.00
N THR A 12 -6.69 -9.81 8.52
CA THR A 12 -6.65 -9.05 9.78
C THR A 12 -7.32 -9.79 10.96
N GLN A 13 -7.83 -11.02 10.80
CA GLN A 13 -8.58 -11.74 11.85
C GLN A 13 -7.81 -11.96 13.16
N ARG A 14 -6.47 -11.94 13.09
CA ARG A 14 -5.58 -12.09 14.26
C ARG A 14 -5.19 -10.76 14.89
N PHE A 15 -5.53 -9.66 14.23
CA PHE A 15 -5.25 -8.31 14.69
C PHE A 15 -6.43 -7.75 15.48
N GLN A 16 -6.13 -7.06 16.57
CA GLN A 16 -7.11 -6.37 17.40
C GLN A 16 -7.31 -4.94 16.92
N ARG A 17 -6.25 -4.26 16.48
CA ARG A 17 -6.23 -2.89 16.00
C ARG A 17 -5.42 -2.81 14.70
N PRO A 18 -5.91 -3.45 13.61
CA PRO A 18 -5.19 -3.49 12.35
C PRO A 18 -5.09 -2.09 11.72
N CYS A 19 -3.85 -1.68 11.46
CA CYS A 19 -3.52 -0.59 10.55
C CYS A 19 -3.27 -1.17 9.16
N VAL A 20 -3.99 -0.67 8.15
CA VAL A 20 -3.93 -1.17 6.78
C VAL A 20 -3.99 -0.03 5.77
N ILE A 21 -3.11 -0.05 4.77
CA ILE A 21 -3.17 0.83 3.59
C ILE A 21 -3.18 -0.01 2.31
N ASP A 22 -4.08 0.35 1.39
CA ASP A 22 -4.28 -0.30 0.10
C ASP A 22 -3.74 0.62 -1.00
N LEU A 23 -2.70 0.17 -1.68
CA LEU A 23 -2.00 0.89 -2.74
C LEU A 23 -2.28 0.21 -4.09
N LYS A 24 -3.03 0.88 -4.96
CA LYS A 24 -3.23 0.40 -6.33
C LYS A 24 -1.98 0.68 -7.13
N MET A 25 -1.38 -0.36 -7.67
CA MET A 25 -0.09 -0.30 -8.38
C MET A 25 -0.27 -0.11 -9.88
N GLY A 26 0.74 0.50 -10.50
CA GLY A 26 0.82 0.80 -11.92
C GLY A 26 0.72 2.30 -12.22
N VAL A 27 1.54 2.76 -13.17
CA VAL A 27 1.40 4.08 -13.82
C VAL A 27 0.08 4.17 -14.56
N HIS A 28 -0.37 3.05 -15.13
CA HIS A 28 -1.70 2.89 -15.67
C HIS A 28 -2.36 1.61 -15.15
N THR A 29 -3.69 1.64 -15.08
CA THR A 29 -4.53 0.55 -14.58
C THR A 29 -5.40 -0.11 -15.66
N TRP A 30 -5.37 0.42 -16.88
CA TRP A 30 -5.88 -0.26 -18.06
C TRP A 30 -4.90 -1.32 -18.56
N TYR A 31 -5.40 -2.31 -19.29
CA TYR A 31 -4.64 -3.42 -19.83
C TYR A 31 -4.91 -3.63 -21.33
N PRO A 32 -3.97 -4.21 -22.09
CA PRO A 32 -4.18 -4.55 -23.49
C PRO A 32 -5.39 -5.45 -23.70
N GLY A 33 -6.26 -5.10 -24.66
CA GLY A 33 -7.49 -5.86 -24.96
C GLY A 33 -8.70 -5.51 -24.09
N ALA A 34 -8.59 -4.55 -23.16
CA ALA A 34 -9.75 -3.99 -22.49
C ALA A 34 -10.63 -3.18 -23.47
N SER A 35 -11.92 -3.01 -23.15
CA SER A 35 -12.81 -2.19 -23.98
C SER A 35 -12.40 -0.72 -23.96
N GLU A 36 -12.69 0.01 -25.03
CA GLU A 36 -12.38 1.44 -25.13
C GLU A 36 -12.97 2.25 -23.96
N GLN A 37 -14.19 1.91 -23.52
CA GLN A 37 -14.82 2.55 -22.38
C GLN A 37 -14.08 2.27 -21.06
N TYR A 38 -13.54 1.06 -20.89
CA TYR A 38 -12.75 0.72 -19.71
C TYR A 38 -11.41 1.46 -19.72
N ILE A 39 -10.73 1.48 -20.89
CA ILE A 39 -9.46 2.19 -21.07
C ILE A 39 -9.65 3.68 -20.77
N ALA A 40 -10.64 4.34 -21.37
CA ALA A 40 -10.91 5.76 -21.15
C ALA A 40 -11.16 6.09 -19.67
N LYS A 41 -11.99 5.27 -19.00
CA LYS A 41 -12.27 5.42 -17.56
C LYS A 41 -11.04 5.22 -16.68
N CYS A 42 -10.15 4.30 -17.05
CA CYS A 42 -8.89 4.10 -16.34
C CYS A 42 -7.93 5.26 -16.57
N MET A 43 -7.76 5.69 -17.82
CA MET A 43 -6.91 6.83 -18.18
C MET A 43 -7.33 8.12 -17.46
N GLU A 44 -8.62 8.44 -17.43
CA GLU A 44 -9.16 9.59 -16.67
C GLU A 44 -8.74 9.50 -15.20
N LYS A 45 -9.01 8.36 -14.55
CA LYS A 45 -8.66 8.16 -13.14
C LYS A 45 -7.15 8.16 -12.89
N ASP A 46 -6.37 7.55 -13.76
CA ASP A 46 -4.91 7.47 -13.60
C ASP A 46 -4.28 8.86 -13.78
N ALA A 47 -4.87 9.73 -14.60
CA ALA A 47 -4.45 11.11 -14.78
C ALA A 47 -4.84 12.04 -13.62
N GLU A 48 -5.95 11.77 -12.94
CA GLU A 48 -6.44 12.55 -11.79
C GLU A 48 -5.84 12.12 -10.44
N THR A 49 -4.96 11.12 -10.42
CA THR A 49 -4.41 10.54 -9.19
C THR A 49 -2.90 10.43 -9.27
N THR A 50 -2.28 10.10 -8.14
CA THR A 50 -0.83 9.85 -8.04
C THR A 50 -0.33 8.65 -8.86
N SER A 51 -1.21 7.86 -9.49
CA SER A 51 -0.79 6.76 -10.37
C SER A 51 0.18 7.23 -11.45
N LYS A 52 -0.10 8.34 -12.14
CA LYS A 52 0.77 8.87 -13.19
C LYS A 52 2.16 9.24 -12.69
N ASP A 53 2.25 9.84 -11.51
CA ASP A 53 3.48 10.45 -10.99
C ASP A 53 4.30 9.48 -10.13
N LEU A 54 3.63 8.68 -9.29
CA LEU A 54 4.26 7.74 -8.35
C LEU A 54 4.24 6.29 -8.84
N GLY A 55 3.49 5.96 -9.89
CA GLY A 55 3.25 4.57 -10.29
C GLY A 55 2.36 3.80 -9.31
N PHE A 56 1.71 4.49 -8.36
CA PHE A 56 0.67 3.94 -7.50
C PHE A 56 -0.22 5.05 -6.94
N ARG A 57 -1.37 4.67 -6.38
CA ARG A 57 -2.26 5.58 -5.63
C ARG A 57 -2.86 4.90 -4.41
N VAL A 58 -3.24 5.70 -3.42
CA VAL A 58 -3.96 5.21 -2.24
C VAL A 58 -5.42 4.92 -2.60
N SER A 59 -5.84 3.67 -2.44
CA SER A 59 -7.22 3.23 -2.70
C SER A 59 -8.03 2.99 -1.42
N GLY A 60 -7.36 2.92 -0.28
CA GLY A 60 -8.00 2.84 1.03
C GLY A 60 -6.99 2.96 2.16
N LEU A 61 -7.47 3.41 3.32
CA LEU A 61 -6.68 3.56 4.53
C LEU A 61 -7.54 3.18 5.74
N GLN A 62 -6.92 2.52 6.70
CA GLN A 62 -7.41 2.36 8.06
C GLN A 62 -6.22 2.44 9.02
N VAL A 63 -6.21 3.38 9.95
CA VAL A 63 -5.14 3.53 10.95
C VAL A 63 -5.77 3.66 12.32
N PHE A 64 -5.24 2.97 13.30
CA PHE A 64 -5.63 3.16 14.68
C PHE A 64 -4.87 4.35 15.27
N ASP A 65 -5.61 5.32 15.79
CA ASP A 65 -5.08 6.51 16.44
C ASP A 65 -5.06 6.26 17.95
N ALA A 66 -3.86 6.03 18.49
CA ALA A 66 -3.67 5.74 19.90
C ALA A 66 -4.04 6.94 20.79
N SER A 67 -3.87 8.17 20.29
CA SER A 67 -4.20 9.39 21.02
C SER A 67 -5.70 9.54 21.27
N SER A 68 -6.53 9.10 20.31
CA SER A 68 -7.99 9.18 20.40
C SER A 68 -8.68 7.85 20.74
N GLY A 69 -7.92 6.75 20.76
CA GLY A 69 -8.43 5.40 20.98
C GLY A 69 -9.35 4.89 19.87
N LYS A 70 -9.32 5.52 18.69
CA LYS A 70 -10.28 5.28 17.59
C LYS A 70 -9.57 4.94 16.29
N THR A 71 -10.27 4.21 15.44
CA THR A 71 -9.82 3.95 14.07
C THR A 71 -10.17 5.11 13.15
N TRP A 72 -9.16 5.69 12.52
CA TRP A 72 -9.31 6.61 11.40
C TRP A 72 -9.42 5.83 10.08
N LYS A 73 -10.54 6.02 9.37
CA LYS A 73 -10.84 5.37 8.11
C LYS A 73 -11.50 6.38 7.15
N PRO A 74 -10.73 7.15 6.38
CA PRO A 74 -11.29 8.13 5.47
C PRO A 74 -12.07 7.46 4.33
N ALA A 75 -12.98 8.21 3.70
CA ALA A 75 -13.72 7.73 2.54
C ALA A 75 -12.77 7.50 1.36
N ARG A 76 -13.02 6.47 0.54
CA ARG A 76 -12.16 6.14 -0.62
C ARG A 76 -12.03 7.29 -1.63
N VAL A 77 -13.04 8.15 -1.73
CA VAL A 77 -12.97 9.33 -2.61
C VAL A 77 -11.89 10.28 -2.11
N TRP A 78 -11.78 10.48 -0.79
CA TRP A 78 -10.72 11.29 -0.19
C TRP A 78 -9.33 10.71 -0.48
N CYS A 79 -9.14 9.39 -0.32
CA CYS A 79 -7.85 8.75 -0.61
C CYS A 79 -7.38 8.95 -2.06
N LYS A 80 -8.32 9.01 -3.01
CA LYS A 80 -8.01 9.21 -4.44
C LYS A 80 -7.63 10.66 -4.76
N MET A 81 -8.08 11.62 -3.97
CA MET A 81 -7.77 13.04 -4.18
C MET A 81 -6.41 13.44 -3.60
N LEU A 82 -5.66 12.51 -3.03
CA LEU A 82 -4.32 12.78 -2.52
C LEU A 82 -3.37 13.05 -3.68
N ASP A 83 -2.66 14.16 -3.58
CA ASP A 83 -1.50 14.46 -4.43
C ASP A 83 -0.24 13.74 -3.90
N VAL A 84 0.91 14.01 -4.53
CA VAL A 84 2.20 13.39 -4.20
C VAL A 84 2.61 13.67 -2.75
N ASP A 85 2.55 14.93 -2.31
CA ASP A 85 3.02 15.33 -0.98
C ASP A 85 2.07 14.85 0.13
N ALA A 86 0.77 14.90 -0.13
CA ALA A 86 -0.24 14.34 0.74
C ALA A 86 -0.11 12.81 0.84
N THR A 87 0.26 12.12 -0.24
CA THR A 87 0.52 10.68 -0.23
C THR A 87 1.75 10.34 0.62
N LYS A 88 2.85 11.08 0.49
CA LYS A 88 4.04 10.91 1.35
C LYS A 88 3.72 11.17 2.82
N THR A 89 2.94 12.21 3.09
CA THR A 89 2.46 12.54 4.45
C THR A 89 1.58 11.41 4.99
N LEU A 90 0.70 10.83 4.18
CA LEU A 90 -0.13 9.69 4.56
C LEU A 90 0.70 8.46 4.93
N LEU A 91 1.80 8.20 4.21
CA LEU A 91 2.70 7.10 4.53
C LEU A 91 3.47 7.33 5.84
N LYS A 92 3.68 8.59 6.27
CA LYS A 92 4.15 8.92 7.62
C LYS A 92 3.05 8.70 8.66
N GLN A 93 1.85 9.25 8.42
CA GLN A 93 0.68 9.04 9.29
C GLN A 93 0.39 7.55 9.52
N PHE A 94 0.57 6.72 8.49
CA PHE A 94 0.35 5.28 8.57
C PHE A 94 1.16 4.60 9.68
N VAL A 95 2.36 5.11 10.01
CA VAL A 95 3.26 4.56 11.03
C VAL A 95 3.43 5.48 12.25
N SER A 96 2.59 6.50 12.38
CA SER A 96 2.61 7.39 13.54
C SER A 96 1.62 6.94 14.62
N SER A 97 1.95 7.19 15.89
CA SER A 97 1.00 6.97 16.99
C SER A 97 -0.09 8.06 17.06
N ASN A 98 0.21 9.21 16.45
CA ASN A 98 -0.63 10.40 16.33
C ASN A 98 -1.02 10.71 14.85
N PRO A 99 -1.67 9.79 14.13
CA PRO A 99 -1.84 9.87 12.66
C PRO A 99 -2.70 11.04 12.16
N ARG A 100 -3.28 11.84 13.07
CA ARG A 100 -4.15 12.99 12.74
C ARG A 100 -3.52 14.34 13.11
N ASP A 101 -2.30 14.34 13.65
CA ASP A 101 -1.53 15.57 13.91
C ASP A 101 -0.43 15.76 12.87
N ASP A 102 -0.82 16.33 11.74
CA ASP A 102 0.05 16.53 10.56
C ASP A 102 1.25 17.45 10.85
N LYS A 103 1.23 18.21 11.95
CA LYS A 103 2.33 19.11 12.32
C LYS A 103 3.44 18.41 13.10
N SER A 104 3.14 17.28 13.74
CA SER A 104 4.05 16.62 14.68
C SER A 104 4.06 15.09 14.55
N LEU A 105 3.95 14.57 13.32
CA LEU A 105 3.96 13.13 13.06
C LEU A 105 5.24 12.48 13.63
N ASP A 106 5.05 11.61 14.62
CA ASP A 106 6.16 11.00 15.36
C ASP A 106 6.81 9.81 14.64
N CYS A 107 6.15 9.25 13.63
CA CYS A 107 6.58 8.05 12.91
C CYS A 107 7.00 6.91 13.86
N ALA A 108 6.36 6.82 15.05
CA ALA A 108 6.81 5.99 16.17
C ALA A 108 6.95 4.50 15.82
N HIS A 109 6.22 4.02 14.81
CA HIS A 109 6.25 2.63 14.35
C HIS A 109 7.11 2.41 13.12
N ALA A 110 7.71 3.44 12.52
CA ALA A 110 8.40 3.35 11.23
C ALA A 110 9.55 2.33 11.24
N SER A 111 10.41 2.36 12.27
CA SER A 111 11.55 1.43 12.37
C SER A 111 11.11 -0.04 12.37
N VAL A 112 10.04 -0.39 13.08
CA VAL A 112 9.55 -1.77 13.21
C VAL A 112 8.66 -2.18 12.03
N VAL A 113 7.84 -1.27 11.51
CA VAL A 113 6.87 -1.56 10.44
C VAL A 113 7.54 -1.52 9.07
N TYR A 114 8.33 -0.48 8.79
CA TYR A 114 9.04 -0.34 7.53
C TYR A 114 10.43 -0.98 7.51
N GLY A 115 11.00 -1.35 8.66
CA GLY A 115 12.38 -1.83 8.84
C GLY A 115 13.04 -2.63 7.70
N PHE A 116 14.33 -2.40 7.52
CA PHE A 116 15.12 -2.93 6.40
C PHE A 116 15.39 -4.44 6.43
N THR A 117 15.40 -5.06 7.61
CA THR A 117 15.76 -6.48 7.79
C THR A 117 14.58 -7.42 7.72
N ASP A 118 13.46 -6.99 8.28
CA ASP A 118 12.30 -7.85 8.55
C ASP A 118 10.97 -7.09 8.36
N GLY A 119 11.01 -5.78 8.14
CA GLY A 119 9.81 -4.97 7.89
C GLY A 119 9.30 -5.03 6.45
N ILE A 120 8.45 -4.06 6.12
CA ILE A 120 7.86 -3.91 4.79
C ILE A 120 8.91 -3.67 3.71
N ILE A 121 9.99 -2.91 3.98
CA ILE A 121 11.02 -2.63 2.97
C ILE A 121 11.70 -3.93 2.52
N ASN A 122 12.02 -4.86 3.44
CA ASN A 122 12.58 -6.16 3.07
C ASN A 122 11.62 -6.96 2.18
N GLN A 123 10.35 -7.07 2.58
CA GLN A 123 9.33 -7.81 1.83
C GLN A 123 9.05 -7.21 0.45
N LEU A 124 9.03 -5.88 0.34
CA LEU A 124 8.89 -5.19 -0.95
C LEU A 124 10.13 -5.38 -1.82
N SER A 125 11.32 -5.45 -1.22
CA SER A 125 12.58 -5.72 -1.95
C SER A 125 12.60 -7.13 -2.53
N GLU A 126 12.14 -8.13 -1.78
CA GLU A 126 11.96 -9.50 -2.28
C GLU A 126 10.93 -9.55 -3.42
N LEU A 127 9.79 -8.86 -3.25
CA LEU A 127 8.77 -8.75 -4.30
C LEU A 127 9.33 -8.07 -5.55
N ARG A 128 10.11 -7.00 -5.37
CA ARG A 128 10.77 -6.27 -6.46
C ARG A 128 11.75 -7.16 -7.21
N SER A 129 12.58 -7.92 -6.50
CA SER A 129 13.49 -8.89 -7.10
C SER A 129 12.73 -9.88 -7.97
N TRP A 130 11.60 -10.42 -7.49
CA TRP A 130 10.76 -11.31 -8.28
C TRP A 130 10.20 -10.61 -9.54
N PHE A 131 9.63 -9.41 -9.40
CA PHE A 131 9.10 -8.63 -10.54
C PHE A 131 10.17 -8.25 -11.57
N SER A 132 11.42 -8.06 -11.15
CA SER A 132 12.55 -7.74 -12.04
C SER A 132 13.08 -8.92 -12.85
N MET A 133 12.70 -10.15 -12.50
CA MET A 133 13.17 -11.38 -13.16
C MET A 133 12.06 -12.14 -13.88
N GLN A 134 10.84 -12.08 -13.36
CA GLN A 134 9.72 -12.82 -13.93
C GLN A 134 9.21 -12.12 -15.21
N GLU A 135 8.92 -12.92 -16.24
CA GLU A 135 8.39 -12.44 -17.52
C GLU A 135 7.05 -13.11 -17.88
N SER A 136 6.47 -13.81 -16.92
CA SER A 136 5.28 -14.66 -17.12
C SER A 136 3.99 -13.89 -16.94
N TYR A 137 3.97 -12.85 -16.08
CA TYR A 137 2.75 -12.19 -15.66
C TYR A 137 2.88 -10.68 -15.64
N HIS A 138 1.87 -9.99 -16.19
CA HIS A 138 1.67 -8.55 -16.01
C HIS A 138 0.40 -8.33 -15.18
N PHE A 139 0.50 -7.52 -14.12
CA PHE A 139 -0.53 -7.30 -13.12
C PHE A 139 -1.15 -5.91 -13.29
N PHE A 140 -2.35 -5.86 -13.87
CA PHE A 140 -3.07 -4.59 -14.05
C PHE A 140 -4.14 -4.40 -12.98
N SER A 141 -4.24 -3.18 -12.45
CA SER A 141 -5.23 -2.84 -11.44
C SER A 141 -5.15 -3.71 -10.17
N SER A 142 -3.96 -4.23 -9.87
CA SER A 142 -3.64 -4.98 -8.64
C SER A 142 -3.18 -4.07 -7.51
N SER A 143 -3.33 -4.52 -6.27
CA SER A 143 -2.96 -3.74 -5.08
C SER A 143 -1.84 -4.40 -4.29
N ILE A 144 -0.97 -3.57 -3.72
CA ILE A 144 -0.19 -3.94 -2.54
C ILE A 144 -0.96 -3.49 -1.31
N LEU A 145 -1.18 -4.42 -0.38
CA LEU A 145 -1.71 -4.17 0.93
C LEU A 145 -0.55 -4.17 1.93
N LEU A 146 -0.35 -3.04 2.61
CA LEU A 146 0.57 -2.93 3.74
C LEU A 146 -0.25 -2.98 5.03
N MET A 147 0.19 -3.77 5.99
CA MET A 147 -0.56 -3.95 7.23
C MET A 147 0.33 -4.23 8.43
N TYR A 148 -0.10 -3.79 9.61
CA TYR A 148 0.52 -4.11 10.89
C TYR A 148 -0.51 -4.00 12.03
N GLU A 149 -0.16 -4.53 13.19
CA GLU A 149 -0.93 -4.36 14.43
C GLU A 149 -0.48 -3.10 15.17
N SER A 150 -1.40 -2.17 15.45
CA SER A 150 -1.09 -1.06 16.36
C SER A 150 -1.27 -1.49 17.81
N ASP A 151 -0.23 -1.28 18.63
CA ASP A 151 -0.25 -1.54 20.08
C ASP A 151 -0.21 -3.03 20.49
N CYS A 152 0.73 -3.35 21.38
CA CYS A 152 1.12 -4.69 21.81
C CYS A 152 0.69 -5.04 23.26
N HIS A 153 -0.12 -4.20 23.92
CA HIS A 153 -0.50 -4.40 25.32
C HIS A 153 -1.73 -5.31 25.53
N THR A 154 -1.74 -6.50 24.94
CA THR A 154 -2.69 -7.54 25.38
C THR A 154 -2.01 -8.68 26.12
N HIS A 155 -2.30 -8.75 27.42
CA HIS A 155 -2.17 -9.88 28.33
C HIS A 155 -1.22 -11.01 27.88
N GLY A 156 0.09 -10.80 28.09
CA GLY A 156 1.08 -11.89 28.15
C GLY A 156 1.49 -12.56 26.84
N SER A 157 0.96 -12.15 25.68
CA SER A 157 1.40 -12.66 24.37
C SER A 157 1.84 -11.50 23.48
N ARG A 158 3.12 -11.48 23.07
CA ARG A 158 3.64 -10.50 22.11
C ARG A 158 2.88 -10.66 20.78
N VAL A 159 1.94 -9.76 20.49
CA VAL A 159 1.38 -9.66 19.13
C VAL A 159 2.47 -9.05 18.25
N ASN A 160 2.74 -9.68 17.11
CA ASN A 160 3.78 -9.25 16.20
C ASN A 160 3.38 -7.92 15.53
N THR A 161 4.07 -6.84 15.88
CA THR A 161 3.90 -5.49 15.30
C THR A 161 4.65 -5.31 13.98
N GLN A 162 5.31 -6.36 13.49
CA GLN A 162 6.04 -6.35 12.23
C GLN A 162 5.09 -6.09 11.05
N GLY A 163 5.49 -5.17 10.19
CA GLY A 163 4.76 -4.87 8.97
C GLY A 163 4.68 -6.09 8.04
N THR A 164 3.56 -6.26 7.36
CA THR A 164 3.32 -7.34 6.41
C THR A 164 2.87 -6.77 5.07
N VAL A 165 3.38 -7.35 3.99
CA VAL A 165 3.02 -7.04 2.61
C VAL A 165 2.17 -8.16 2.03
N LYS A 166 1.08 -7.82 1.33
CA LYS A 166 0.32 -8.76 0.51
C LYS A 166 0.00 -8.16 -0.85
N LEU A 167 0.24 -8.92 -1.91
CA LEU A 167 -0.27 -8.62 -3.24
C LEU A 167 -1.71 -9.16 -3.34
N VAL A 168 -2.65 -8.30 -3.73
CA VAL A 168 -4.09 -8.63 -3.82
C VAL A 168 -4.71 -8.04 -5.08
N ASP A 169 -5.98 -8.38 -5.34
CA ASP A 169 -6.74 -8.01 -6.53
C ASP A 169 -6.08 -8.47 -7.84
N PHE A 170 -6.39 -9.70 -8.26
CA PHE A 170 -5.89 -10.29 -9.51
C PHE A 170 -6.94 -10.41 -10.63
N PRO A 171 -7.89 -9.45 -10.84
CA PRO A 171 -8.91 -9.62 -11.87
C PRO A 171 -8.34 -9.51 -13.29
N HIS A 172 -7.16 -8.89 -13.47
CA HIS A 172 -6.57 -8.58 -14.77
C HIS A 172 -5.06 -8.91 -14.78
N VAL A 173 -4.73 -10.19 -14.59
CA VAL A 173 -3.37 -10.69 -14.78
C VAL A 173 -3.26 -11.27 -16.19
N LEU A 174 -2.35 -10.73 -16.99
CA LEU A 174 -2.11 -11.16 -18.36
C LEU A 174 -0.75 -11.88 -18.47
N THR A 175 -0.54 -12.62 -19.56
CA THR A 175 0.78 -13.18 -19.87
C THR A 175 1.76 -12.07 -20.22
N GLY A 176 2.96 -12.11 -19.65
CA GLY A 176 4.02 -11.13 -19.91
C GLY A 176 4.75 -11.34 -21.24
N GLN A 177 4.50 -12.45 -21.94
CA GLN A 177 5.07 -12.75 -23.26
C GLN A 177 6.60 -12.61 -23.36
N GLY A 178 7.34 -12.93 -22.29
CA GLY A 178 8.80 -12.79 -22.28
C GLY A 178 9.27 -11.36 -21.96
N SER A 179 8.42 -10.53 -21.34
CA SER A 179 8.78 -9.20 -20.86
C SER A 179 8.38 -9.01 -19.41
N ILE A 180 9.17 -8.23 -18.68
CA ILE A 180 8.90 -7.86 -17.29
C ILE A 180 7.74 -6.85 -17.19
N ASP A 181 7.11 -6.76 -16.03
CA ASP A 181 6.06 -5.78 -15.75
C ASP A 181 6.63 -4.44 -15.29
N ASP A 182 7.15 -3.65 -16.24
CA ASP A 182 7.73 -2.33 -15.98
C ASP A 182 6.71 -1.36 -15.34
N ASN A 183 5.43 -1.50 -15.69
CA ASN A 183 4.35 -0.66 -15.16
C ASN A 183 4.22 -0.85 -13.65
N PHE A 184 4.22 -2.10 -13.17
CA PHE A 184 4.18 -2.41 -11.75
C PHE A 184 5.50 -2.08 -11.05
N LEU A 185 6.63 -2.43 -11.68
CA LEU A 185 7.97 -2.26 -11.10
C LEU A 185 8.28 -0.79 -10.80
N LYS A 186 7.89 0.14 -11.68
CA LYS A 186 8.09 1.59 -11.45
C LYS A 186 7.35 2.09 -10.20
N GLY A 187 6.13 1.62 -9.97
CA GLY A 187 5.37 1.93 -8.76
C GLY A 187 6.01 1.35 -7.51
N LEU A 188 6.51 0.11 -7.61
CA LEU A 188 7.17 -0.57 -6.50
C LEU A 188 8.49 0.11 -6.10
N ASP A 189 9.31 0.52 -7.07
CA ASP A 189 10.57 1.24 -6.84
C ASP A 189 10.32 2.59 -6.14
N THR A 190 9.30 3.32 -6.60
CA THR A 190 8.91 4.60 -6.01
C THR A 190 8.42 4.41 -4.57
N LEU A 191 7.58 3.40 -4.32
CA LEU A 191 7.10 3.08 -2.98
C LEU A 191 8.26 2.75 -2.04
N ILE A 192 9.16 1.84 -2.43
CA ILE A 192 10.33 1.47 -1.63
C ILE A 192 11.17 2.71 -1.30
N GLY A 193 11.44 3.57 -2.28
CA GLY A 193 12.18 4.81 -2.07
C GLY A 193 11.56 5.70 -1.00
N ILE A 194 10.25 5.96 -1.09
CA ILE A 194 9.53 6.77 -0.09
C ILE A 194 9.58 6.12 1.30
N LEU A 195 9.39 4.81 1.40
CA LEU A 195 9.43 4.12 2.69
C LEU A 195 10.82 4.13 3.31
N CYS A 196 11.89 3.98 2.51
CA CYS A 196 13.27 4.11 2.96
C CYS A 196 13.56 5.51 3.51
N GLU A 197 13.08 6.57 2.85
CA GLU A 197 13.22 7.95 3.34
C GLU A 197 12.52 8.15 4.69
N ILE A 198 11.34 7.57 4.88
CA ILE A 198 10.59 7.67 6.15
C ILE A 198 11.29 6.88 7.25
N ALA A 199 11.72 5.63 6.98
CA ALA A 199 12.40 4.79 7.95
C ALA A 199 13.79 5.30 8.33
N GLY A 200 14.46 6.04 7.43
CA GLY A 200 15.76 6.68 7.72
C GLY A 200 15.65 7.98 8.55
N GLN A 201 14.44 8.53 8.71
CA GLN A 201 14.18 9.74 9.52
C GLN A 201 13.75 9.41 10.97
N SER A 202 13.46 8.14 11.25
CA SER A 202 12.93 7.64 12.54
C SER A 202 13.98 6.96 13.41
#